data_AF-A0A3C2DU52-F1
#
_entry.id   AF-A0A3C2DU52-F1
#
_cell.length_a   1.000
_cell.length_b   1.000
_cell.length_c   1.000
_cell.angle_alpha   90.00
_cell.angle_beta   90.00
_cell.angle_gamma   90.00
#
_symmetry.space_group_name_H-M   'P 1'
#
loop_
_entity.id
_entity.type
_entity.pdbx_description
1 polymer ?
#
loop_
_entity_poly.entity_id
_entity_poly.type
_entity_poly.pdbx_seq_one_letter_code
_entity_poly.pdbx_strand_id
1 'polypeptide(L)'
;MEIKIYDNAEEIGKEVGSEFVKAINAKPDIVLGLATGASPIPTYKYICEQYKNGLVSLENVKTFNLDEYVALPKNDKNSYYT
;
A
#
# COMPACT_ATOMS: atom_id res chain seq x y z
N MET A 1 18.23 -10.96 5.75
CA MET A 1 17.23 -10.99 4.68
C MET A 1 16.35 -12.20 4.94
N GLU A 2 15.06 -11.98 5.18
CA GLU A 2 14.07 -13.05 5.33
C GLU A 2 13.40 -13.28 3.97
N ILE A 3 13.20 -14.54 3.58
CA ILE A 3 12.53 -14.92 2.33
C ILE A 3 11.27 -15.68 2.69
N LYS A 4 10.11 -15.17 2.27
CA LYS A 4 8.82 -15.84 2.40
C LYS A 4 8.31 -16.18 1.00
N ILE A 5 7.91 -17.43 0.79
CA ILE A 5 7.39 -17.94 -0.47
C ILE A 5 5.91 -18.28 -0.25
N TYR A 6 5.06 -17.85 -1.18
CA TYR A 6 3.60 -18.01 -1.14
C TYR A 6 3.12 -18.61 -2.46
N ASP A 7 1.94 -19.23 -2.43
CA ASP A 7 1.40 -19.94 -3.60
C ASP A 7 0.81 -18.98 -4.64
N ASN A 8 0.40 -17.77 -4.22
CA ASN A 8 -0.23 -16.78 -5.09
C ASN A 8 -0.09 -15.33 -4.59
N ALA A 9 -0.44 -14.38 -5.46
CA ALA A 9 -0.33 -12.95 -5.18
C ALA A 9 -1.30 -12.45 -4.08
N GLU A 10 -2.43 -13.13 -3.86
CA GLU A 10 -3.39 -12.74 -2.81
C GLU A 10 -2.85 -13.03 -1.42
N GLU A 11 -2.19 -14.17 -1.25
CA GLU A 11 -1.51 -14.51 0.01
C GLU A 11 -0.36 -13.54 0.33
N ILE A 12 0.43 -13.16 -0.68
CA ILE A 12 1.45 -12.11 -0.55
C ILE A 12 0.79 -10.79 -0.12
N GLY A 13 -0.29 -10.40 -0.80
CA GLY A 13 -1.03 -9.18 -0.48
C GLY A 13 -1.56 -9.15 0.94
N LYS A 14 -2.11 -10.27 1.42
CA LYS A 14 -2.61 -10.42 2.78
C LYS A 14 -1.49 -10.34 3.81
N GLU A 15 -0.37 -11.03 3.60
CA GLU A 15 0.77 -10.98 4.52
C GLU A 15 1.30 -9.55 4.62
N VAL A 16 1.69 -8.96 3.49
CA VAL A 16 2.29 -7.61 3.47
C VAL A 16 1.28 -6.57 3.96
N GLY A 17 0.01 -6.69 3.57
CA GLY A 17 -1.05 -5.81 4.03
C GLY A 17 -1.28 -5.89 5.53
N SER A 18 -1.15 -7.09 6.12
CA SER A 18 -1.20 -7.27 7.58
C SER A 18 -0.06 -6.53 8.28
N GLU A 19 1.16 -6.59 7.74
CA GLU A 19 2.30 -5.84 8.29
C GLU A 19 2.09 -4.32 8.21
N PHE A 20 1.51 -3.82 7.11
CA PHE A 20 1.12 -2.41 7.00
C PHE A 20 0.12 -2.01 8.08
N VAL A 21 -0.95 -2.79 8.25
CA VAL A 21 -1.99 -2.53 9.25
C VAL A 21 -1.43 -2.55 10.67
N LYS A 22 -0.56 -3.52 10.99
CA LYS A 22 0.15 -3.57 12.29
C LYS A 22 1.00 -2.31 12.49
N ALA A 23 1.77 -1.90 11.48
CA ALA A 23 2.63 -0.72 11.56
C ALA A 23 1.83 0.58 11.75
N ILE A 24 0.71 0.74 11.02
CA ILE A 24 -0.17 1.90 11.14
C ILE A 24 -0.82 1.94 12.53
N ASN A 25 -1.33 0.80 13.02
CA ASN A 25 -1.95 0.76 14.35
C ASN A 25 -0.93 1.01 15.48
N ALA A 26 0.33 0.57 15.29
CA ALA A 26 1.41 0.86 16.23
C ALA A 26 1.86 2.34 16.19
N LYS A 27 1.77 2.98 15.02
CA LYS A 27 2.12 4.39 14.80
C LYS A 27 1.13 5.05 13.84
N PRO A 28 0.04 5.66 14.36
CA PRO A 28 -1.01 6.22 13.51
C PRO A 28 -0.58 7.38 12.59
N ASP A 29 0.53 8.05 12.91
CA ASP A 29 1.14 9.14 12.13
C ASP A 29 2.33 8.68 11.26
N ILE A 30 2.41 7.38 10.96
CA ILE A 30 3.49 6.80 10.15
C ILE A 30 3.56 7.41 8.76
N VAL A 31 4.80 7.53 8.24
CA VAL A 31 5.08 7.93 6.87
C VAL A 31 5.41 6.68 6.06
N LEU A 32 4.64 6.40 5.01
CA LEU A 32 4.78 5.21 4.17
C LEU A 32 5.27 5.56 2.77
N GLY A 33 6.34 4.88 2.33
CA GLY A 33 6.75 4.86 0.93
C GLY A 33 5.92 3.82 0.16
N LEU A 34 5.23 4.24 -0.89
CA LEU A 34 4.33 3.41 -1.68
C LEU A 34 4.86 3.17 -3.09
N ALA A 35 4.66 1.95 -3.58
CA ALA A 35 5.01 1.53 -4.92
C ALA A 35 3.75 1.42 -5.79
N THR A 36 3.89 1.59 -7.10
CA THR A 36 2.82 1.36 -8.06
C THR A 36 3.01 0.03 -8.80
N GLY A 37 2.26 -0.20 -9.88
CA GLY A 37 2.30 -1.44 -10.65
C GLY A 37 1.33 -2.51 -10.12
N ALA A 38 1.40 -3.70 -10.72
CA ALA A 38 0.43 -4.77 -10.45
C ALA A 38 0.69 -5.50 -9.12
N SER A 39 1.95 -5.68 -8.75
CA SER A 39 2.36 -6.44 -7.55
C SER A 39 1.75 -5.93 -6.23
N PRO A 40 1.67 -4.61 -5.95
CA PRO A 40 1.10 -4.13 -4.70
C PRO A 40 -0.44 -4.05 -4.69
N ILE A 41 -1.13 -4.36 -5.80
CA ILE A 41 -2.61 -4.28 -5.87
C ILE A 41 -3.29 -5.15 -4.79
N PRO A 42 -2.92 -6.44 -4.60
CA PRO A 42 -3.54 -7.26 -3.56
C PRO A 42 -3.30 -6.72 -2.14
N THR A 43 -2.11 -6.15 -1.89
CA THR A 43 -1.78 -5.48 -0.62
C THR A 43 -2.71 -4.29 -0.34
N TYR A 44 -2.90 -3.40 -1.32
CA TYR A 44 -3.77 -2.24 -1.16
C TYR A 44 -5.24 -2.62 -1.01
N LYS A 45 -5.71 -3.65 -1.73
CA LYS A 45 -7.06 -4.21 -1.53
C LYS A 45 -7.26 -4.66 -0.09
N TYR A 46 -6.31 -5.43 0.47
CA TYR A 46 -6.38 -5.90 1.85
C TYR A 46 -6.46 -4.74 2.85
N ILE A 47 -5.61 -3.72 2.70
CA ILE A 47 -5.63 -2.54 3.59
C ILE A 47 -6.98 -1.80 3.50
N CYS A 48 -7.53 -1.65 2.30
CA CYS A 48 -8.84 -1.03 2.10
C CYS A 48 -9.96 -1.82 2.77
N GLU A 49 -9.90 -3.14 2.76
CA GLU A 49 -10.84 -4.00 3.47
C GLU A 49 -10.72 -3.84 4.98
N GLN A 50 -9.50 -3.80 5.53
CA GLN A 50 -9.31 -3.59 6.97
C GLN A 50 -9.82 -2.21 7.41
N TYR A 51 -9.62 -1.17 6.58
CA TYR A 51 -10.16 0.17 6.84
C TYR A 51 -11.70 0.14 6.86
N LYS A 52 -12.34 -0.49 5.88
CA LYS A 52 -13.80 -0.62 5.81
C LYS A 52 -14.37 -1.40 7.01
N ASN A 53 -13.62 -2.37 7.53
CA ASN A 53 -13.99 -3.14 8.71
C ASN A 53 -13.71 -2.41 10.04
N GLY A 54 -13.16 -1.19 10.00
CA GLY A 54 -12.82 -0.41 11.20
C GLY A 54 -11.60 -0.94 11.96
N LEU A 55 -10.78 -1.78 11.33
CA LEU A 55 -9.61 -2.42 11.95
C LEU A 55 -8.31 -1.60 11.82
N VAL A 56 -8.34 -0.53 11.01
CA VAL A 56 -7.24 0.43 10.85
C VAL A 56 -7.82 1.80 10.49
N SER A 57 -7.23 2.88 11.02
CA SER A 57 -7.50 4.25 10.57
C SER A 57 -6.34 4.76 9.74
N LEU A 58 -6.65 5.43 8.63
CA LEU A 58 -5.66 6.05 7.73
C LEU A 58 -5.63 7.57 7.88
N GLU A 59 -6.38 8.14 8.82
CA GLU A 59 -6.60 9.60 8.96
C GLU A 59 -5.30 10.39 9.13
N ASN A 60 -4.36 9.88 9.90
CA ASN A 60 -3.09 10.56 10.22
C ASN A 60 -1.90 10.03 9.41
N VAL A 61 -2.12 9.04 8.54
CA VAL A 61 -1.06 8.43 7.74
C VAL A 61 -0.62 9.39 6.65
N LYS A 62 0.70 9.50 6.45
CA LYS A 62 1.28 10.26 5.33
C LYS A 62 1.94 9.32 4.35
N THR A 63 1.87 9.63 3.06
CA THR A 63 2.45 8.78 2.02
C THR A 63 3.33 9.59 1.06
N PHE A 64 4.26 8.89 0.42
CA PHE A 64 4.95 9.37 -0.77
C PHE A 64 5.15 8.18 -1.72
N ASN A 65 5.11 8.43 -3.03
CA ASN A 65 5.38 7.40 -4.03
C ASN A 65 6.88 7.33 -4.34
N LEU A 66 7.35 6.16 -4.76
CA LEU A 66 8.75 5.94 -5.12
C LEU A 66 9.20 6.77 -6.34
N ASP A 67 8.33 6.90 -7.34
CA ASP A 67 8.67 7.46 -8.65
C ASP A 67 7.44 8.04 -9.38
N GLU A 68 7.72 8.76 -10.47
CA GLU A 68 6.75 9.24 -11.46
C GLU A 68 7.43 9.37 -12.83
N TYR A 69 6.65 9.21 -13.90
CA TYR A 69 7.06 9.50 -15.26
C TYR A 69 7.34 10.99 -15.48
N VAL A 70 8.53 11.28 -15.99
CA VAL A 70 8.92 12.65 -16.34
C VAL A 70 8.01 13.19 -17.45
N ALA A 71 7.56 14.44 -17.27
CA ALA A 71 6.73 15.20 -18.21
C ALA A 71 5.32 14.62 -18.49
N LEU A 72 4.87 13.65 -17.70
CA LEU A 72 3.49 13.18 -17.77
C LEU A 72 2.58 14.16 -16.99
N PRO A 73 1.45 14.63 -17.57
CA PRO A 73 0.47 15.41 -16.83
C PRO A 73 -0.10 14.60 -15.65
N LYS A 74 -0.31 15.24 -14.50
CA LYS A 74 -0.86 14.57 -13.30
C LYS A 74 -2.21 13.89 -13.51
N ASN A 75 -3.02 14.39 -14.45
CA ASN A 75 -4.34 13.86 -14.77
C ASN A 75 -4.31 12.81 -15.89
N ASP A 76 -3.13 12.46 -16.41
CA ASP A 76 -3.00 11.37 -17.37
C ASP A 76 -3.25 10.02 -16.68
N LYS A 77 -3.98 9.14 -17.36
CA LYS A 77 -4.35 7.81 -16.82
C LYS A 77 -3.16 6.91 -16.48
N ASN A 78 -1.97 7.21 -17.01
CA ASN A 78 -0.75 6.46 -16.76
C ASN A 78 0.14 7.13 -15.70
N SER A 79 -0.27 8.29 -15.17
CA SER A 79 0.43 8.95 -14.06
C SER A 79 0.29 8.10 -12.80
N TYR A 80 1.31 8.11 -11.97
CA TYR A 80 1.27 7.56 -10.61
C TYR A 80 0.77 8.57 -9.58
N TYR A 81 0.52 9.82 -10.00
CA TYR A 81 -0.36 10.74 -9.29
C TYR A 81 -1.82 10.26 -9.35
N THR A 82 -2.53 10.50 -8.26
CA THR A 82 -3.99 10.43 -8.17
C THR A 82 -4.52 11.72 -7.52
#